data_AF-A0A6L5ZT84-F1
#
_entry.id   AF-A0A6L5ZT84-F1
#
_cell.length_a   1.000
_cell.length_b   1.000
_cell.length_c   1.000
_cell.angle_alpha   90.00
_cell.angle_beta   90.00
_cell.angle_gamma   90.00
#
_symmetry.space_group_name_H-M   'P 1'
#
loop_
_entity.id
_entity.type
_entity.pdbx_description
1 polymer ?
#
loop_
_entity_poly.entity_id
_entity_poly.type
_entity_poly.pdbx_seq_one_letter_code
_entity_poly.pdbx_strand_id
1 'polypeptide(L)'
;MLQPLVQLLYPPFCISCKTAGSSICINCKLQWQREIHHGRISRTPLYFARYYESTCSHLVLSAKESGNQVAKSILANAILRSIAKAKADLKLCGIIGIITIPSRASAIRSRGRDHIKDLAQLVVKAGKEINLELVNLDLLRMTKKVKDQSMLNQAQRLLN
;
A
#
# COMPACT_ATOMS: atom_id res chain seq x y z
N MET A 1 -31.86 -6.76 -4.65
CA MET A 1 -31.38 -7.53 -5.81
C MET A 1 -31.45 -6.67 -7.09
N LEU A 2 -30.71 -5.53 -7.11
CA LEU A 2 -30.68 -4.56 -8.24
C LEU A 2 -29.25 -4.29 -8.76
N GLN A 3 -28.23 -4.85 -8.09
CA GLN A 3 -26.83 -4.58 -8.40
C GLN A 3 -26.42 -4.84 -9.86
N PRO A 4 -26.84 -5.94 -10.50
CA PRO A 4 -26.48 -6.20 -11.90
C PRO A 4 -27.03 -5.14 -12.87
N LEU A 5 -28.25 -4.66 -12.64
CA LEU A 5 -28.91 -3.66 -13.48
C LEU A 5 -28.31 -2.26 -13.27
N VAL A 6 -27.99 -1.93 -12.01
CA VAL A 6 -27.23 -0.71 -11.67
C VAL A 6 -25.84 -0.73 -12.30
N GLN A 7 -25.16 -1.89 -12.34
CA GLN A 7 -23.85 -2.02 -12.99
C GLN A 7 -23.92 -1.94 -14.52
N LEU A 8 -25.08 -2.19 -15.13
CA LEU A 8 -25.25 -1.99 -16.57
C LEU A 8 -25.36 -0.50 -16.92
N LEU A 9 -26.08 0.27 -16.08
CA LEU A 9 -26.26 1.72 -16.23
C LEU A 9 -25.05 2.52 -15.73
N TYR A 10 -24.39 2.03 -14.68
CA TYR A 10 -23.22 2.62 -14.04
C TYR A 10 -22.15 1.55 -13.84
N PRO A 11 -21.43 1.16 -14.91
CA PRO A 11 -20.42 0.13 -14.81
C PRO A 11 -19.30 0.55 -13.87
N PRO A 12 -18.80 -0.37 -13.03
CA PRO A 12 -17.61 -0.08 -12.25
C PRO A 12 -16.44 0.15 -13.20
N PHE A 13 -15.68 1.20 -12.94
CA PHE A 13 -14.46 1.49 -13.69
C PHE A 13 -13.24 1.02 -12.90
N CYS A 14 -12.27 0.46 -13.64
CA CYS A 14 -11.01 0.03 -13.07
C CYS A 14 -10.30 1.21 -12.39
N ILE A 15 -9.92 1.04 -11.12
CA ILE A 15 -9.28 2.09 -10.33
C ILE A 15 -8.03 2.64 -11.04
N SER A 16 -7.23 1.76 -11.65
CA SER A 16 -5.95 2.09 -12.29
C SER A 16 -6.07 2.61 -13.71
N CYS A 17 -6.71 1.87 -14.63
CA CYS A 17 -6.73 2.19 -16.07
C CYS A 17 -8.07 2.73 -16.59
N LYS A 18 -9.09 2.85 -15.73
CA LYS A 18 -10.43 3.38 -16.07
C LYS A 18 -11.22 2.58 -17.11
N THR A 19 -10.80 1.37 -17.46
CA THR A 19 -11.61 0.45 -18.28
C THR A 19 -12.85 0.01 -17.50
N ALA A 20 -14.02 -0.02 -18.16
CA ALA A 20 -15.28 -0.46 -17.57
C ALA A 20 -15.33 -1.98 -17.32
N GLY A 21 -16.15 -2.40 -16.36
CA GLY A 21 -16.54 -3.80 -16.14
C GLY A 21 -16.09 -4.41 -14.81
N SER A 22 -15.07 -3.84 -14.15
CA SER A 22 -14.67 -4.27 -12.81
C SER A 22 -13.94 -3.17 -12.04
N SER A 23 -13.92 -3.28 -10.71
CA SER A 23 -13.18 -2.34 -9.83
C SER A 23 -11.67 -2.38 -10.06
N ILE A 24 -11.13 -3.52 -10.49
CA ILE A 24 -9.78 -3.68 -11.02
C ILE A 24 -9.82 -4.68 -12.19
N CYS A 25 -9.35 -4.29 -13.37
CA CYS A 25 -9.33 -5.19 -14.51
C CYS A 25 -8.25 -6.27 -14.35
N ILE A 26 -8.38 -7.38 -15.08
CA ILE A 26 -7.43 -8.51 -15.03
C ILE A 26 -6.01 -8.06 -15.36
N ASN A 27 -5.83 -7.20 -16.37
CA ASN A 27 -4.53 -6.68 -16.77
C ASN A 27 -3.86 -5.88 -15.63
N CYS A 28 -4.61 -4.97 -14.99
CA CYS A 28 -4.09 -4.21 -13.86
C CYS A 28 -3.80 -5.12 -12.65
N LYS A 29 -4.66 -6.11 -12.38
CA LYS A 29 -4.43 -7.08 -11.30
C LYS A 29 -3.14 -7.89 -11.54
N LEU A 30 -2.92 -8.36 -12.75
CA LEU A 30 -1.72 -9.11 -13.15
C LEU A 30 -0.44 -8.27 -12.97
N GLN A 31 -0.48 -6.96 -13.19
CA GLN A 31 0.68 -6.09 -12.95
C GLN A 31 1.16 -6.15 -11.49
N TRP A 32 0.24 -6.24 -10.52
CA TRP A 32 0.55 -6.35 -9.09
C TRP A 32 0.93 -7.77 -8.65
N GLN A 33 0.74 -8.76 -9.53
CA GLN A 33 1.12 -10.16 -9.32
C GLN A 33 2.46 -10.51 -9.98
N ARG A 34 3.09 -9.57 -10.69
CA ARG A 34 4.44 -9.74 -11.25
C ARG A 34 5.50 -9.95 -10.17
N GLU A 35 6.70 -10.31 -10.60
CA GLU A 35 7.85 -10.52 -9.73
C GLU A 35 8.14 -9.29 -8.86
N ILE A 36 8.60 -9.55 -7.63
CA ILE A 36 9.00 -8.51 -6.69
C ILE A 36 10.35 -7.94 -7.11
N HIS A 37 10.41 -6.62 -7.22
CA HIS A 37 11.67 -5.92 -7.43
C HIS A 37 12.45 -5.84 -6.12
N HIS A 38 13.76 -5.94 -6.24
CA HIS A 38 14.69 -5.77 -5.13
C HIS A 38 15.80 -4.80 -5.52
N GLY A 39 16.35 -4.11 -4.53
CA GLY A 39 17.42 -3.13 -4.69
C GLY A 39 18.01 -2.77 -3.34
N ARG A 40 18.70 -1.64 -3.27
CA ARG A 40 19.29 -1.13 -2.03
C ARG A 40 19.16 0.39 -1.98
N ILE A 41 18.84 0.91 -0.80
CA ILE A 41 18.99 2.33 -0.48
C ILE A 41 20.12 2.42 0.52
N SER A 42 21.25 3.01 0.10
CA SER A 42 22.50 3.02 0.87
C SER A 42 22.91 1.58 1.28
N ARG A 43 22.81 1.22 2.56
CA ARG A 43 23.13 -0.13 3.07
C ARG A 43 21.90 -0.98 3.37
N THR A 44 20.70 -0.44 3.19
CA THR A 44 19.44 -1.11 3.53
C THR A 44 18.86 -1.80 2.30
N PRO A 45 18.56 -3.11 2.37
CA PRO A 45 17.89 -3.79 1.26
C PRO A 45 16.48 -3.26 1.09
N LEU A 46 16.06 -3.08 -0.17
CA LEU A 46 14.75 -2.57 -0.55
C LEU A 46 14.03 -3.63 -1.36
N TYR A 47 12.79 -3.94 -0.99
CA TYR A 47 11.90 -4.86 -1.72
C TYR A 47 10.56 -4.17 -1.96
N PHE A 48 10.09 -4.22 -3.21
CA PHE A 48 8.85 -3.54 -3.59
C PHE A 48 8.20 -4.19 -4.81
N ALA A 49 6.87 -4.13 -4.88
CA ALA A 49 6.13 -4.76 -5.97
C ALA A 49 6.10 -3.94 -7.26
N ARG A 50 6.12 -2.60 -7.19
CA ARG A 50 5.93 -1.71 -8.35
C ARG A 50 6.65 -0.38 -8.18
N TYR A 51 7.13 0.18 -9.29
CA TYR A 51 7.52 1.59 -9.36
C TYR A 51 6.31 2.51 -9.29
N TYR A 52 6.52 3.73 -8.82
CA TYR A 52 5.46 4.73 -8.68
C TYR A 52 5.17 5.40 -10.03
N GLU A 53 4.36 4.73 -10.85
CA GLU A 53 3.87 5.20 -12.15
C GLU A 53 2.42 5.69 -12.04
N SER A 54 1.90 6.38 -13.08
CA SER A 54 0.55 6.95 -13.09
C SER A 54 -0.55 5.94 -12.73
N THR A 55 -0.54 4.76 -13.36
CA THR A 55 -1.53 3.69 -13.12
C THR A 55 -1.46 3.10 -11.71
N CYS A 56 -0.25 3.03 -11.14
CA CYS A 56 -0.02 2.56 -9.77
C CYS A 56 -0.45 3.62 -8.75
N SER A 57 -0.21 4.91 -9.06
CA SER A 57 -0.57 6.03 -8.20
C SER A 57 -2.08 6.07 -7.91
N HIS A 58 -2.93 5.80 -8.91
CA HIS A 58 -4.38 5.75 -8.73
C HIS A 58 -4.80 4.66 -7.75
N LEU A 59 -4.16 3.49 -7.77
CA LEU A 59 -4.44 2.42 -6.80
C LEU A 59 -4.04 2.84 -5.39
N VAL A 60 -2.82 3.39 -5.24
CA VAL A 60 -2.29 3.88 -3.97
C VAL A 60 -3.20 4.96 -3.39
N LEU A 61 -3.60 5.95 -4.21
CA LEU A 61 -4.49 7.04 -3.80
C LEU A 61 -5.89 6.53 -3.46
N SER A 62 -6.42 5.55 -4.21
CA SER A 62 -7.72 4.95 -3.90
C SER A 62 -7.72 4.27 -2.53
N ALA A 63 -6.66 3.52 -2.20
CA ALA A 63 -6.49 2.92 -0.87
C ALA A 63 -6.26 3.98 0.22
N LYS A 64 -5.46 5.01 -0.07
CA LYS A 64 -5.02 6.04 0.88
C LYS A 64 -6.12 7.04 1.23
N GLU A 65 -6.80 7.58 0.22
CA GLU A 65 -7.74 8.69 0.41
C GLU A 65 -9.18 8.18 0.56
N SER A 66 -9.65 7.33 -0.36
CA SER A 66 -11.04 6.83 -0.32
C SER A 66 -11.27 5.60 0.57
N GLY A 67 -10.19 4.94 1.03
CA GLY A 67 -10.30 3.72 1.83
C GLY A 67 -10.81 2.50 1.06
N ASN A 68 -10.67 2.52 -0.26
CA ASN A 68 -11.15 1.46 -1.13
C ASN A 68 -10.59 0.08 -0.74
N GLN A 69 -11.48 -0.85 -0.41
CA GLN A 69 -11.11 -2.17 0.14
C GLN A 69 -10.39 -3.04 -0.90
N VAL A 70 -10.78 -2.97 -2.17
CA VAL A 70 -10.13 -3.71 -3.26
C VAL A 70 -8.68 -3.21 -3.43
N ALA A 71 -8.48 -1.90 -3.44
CA ALA A 71 -7.15 -1.32 -3.51
C ALA A 71 -6.28 -1.70 -2.31
N LYS A 72 -6.83 -1.62 -1.09
CA LYS A 72 -6.13 -2.04 0.13
C LYS A 72 -5.72 -3.51 0.10
N SER A 73 -6.61 -4.40 -0.35
CA SER A 73 -6.31 -5.84 -0.48
C SER A 73 -5.17 -6.11 -1.47
N ILE A 74 -5.17 -5.46 -2.63
CA ILE A 74 -4.10 -5.60 -3.63
C ILE A 74 -2.77 -5.11 -3.07
N LEU A 75 -2.75 -3.94 -2.41
CA LEU A 75 -1.55 -3.40 -1.80
C LEU A 75 -1.04 -4.29 -0.65
N ALA A 76 -1.94 -4.81 0.19
CA ALA A 76 -1.56 -5.69 1.29
C ALA A 76 -0.90 -6.98 0.77
N ASN A 77 -1.47 -7.59 -0.27
CA ASN A 77 -0.88 -8.77 -0.91
C ASN A 77 0.48 -8.45 -1.56
N ALA A 78 0.59 -7.32 -2.25
CA ALA A 78 1.85 -6.88 -2.85
C ALA A 78 2.97 -6.67 -1.80
N ILE A 79 2.64 -6.07 -0.66
CA ILE A 79 3.56 -5.91 0.48
C ILE A 79 3.91 -7.28 1.06
N LEU A 80 2.93 -8.15 1.28
CA LEU A 80 3.15 -9.50 1.83
C LEU A 80 4.12 -10.31 0.97
N ARG A 81 3.95 -10.30 -0.35
CA ARG A 81 4.86 -10.95 -1.31
C ARG A 81 6.26 -10.35 -1.25
N SER A 82 6.36 -9.02 -1.06
CA SER A 82 7.65 -8.34 -0.89
C SER A 82 8.36 -8.77 0.39
N ILE A 83 7.63 -8.92 1.50
CA ILE A 83 8.17 -9.43 2.78
C ILE A 83 8.60 -10.89 2.63
N ALA A 84 7.80 -11.73 1.98
CA ALA A 84 8.13 -13.13 1.76
C ALA A 84 9.42 -13.29 0.93
N LYS A 85 9.58 -12.50 -0.15
CA LYS A 85 10.82 -12.47 -0.94
C LYS A 85 12.01 -12.01 -0.09
N ALA A 86 11.85 -10.93 0.67
CA ALA A 86 12.89 -10.43 1.55
C ALA A 86 13.33 -11.45 2.62
N LYS A 87 12.36 -12.16 3.23
CA LYS A 87 12.63 -13.22 4.21
C LYS A 87 13.48 -14.32 3.60
N ALA A 88 13.15 -14.77 2.39
CA ALA A 88 13.90 -15.81 1.68
C ALA A 88 15.31 -15.34 1.32
N ASP A 89 15.44 -14.18 0.68
CA ASP A 89 16.73 -13.67 0.19
C ASP A 89 17.71 -13.35 1.32
N LEU A 90 17.20 -12.78 2.41
CA LEU A 90 17.99 -12.40 3.58
C LEU A 90 18.11 -13.53 4.61
N LYS A 91 17.52 -14.70 4.35
CA LYS A 91 17.51 -15.87 5.24
C LYS A 91 17.04 -15.53 6.66
N LEU A 92 15.98 -14.73 6.77
CA LEU A 92 15.44 -14.28 8.06
C LEU A 92 14.61 -15.39 8.71
N CYS A 93 14.77 -15.54 10.03
CA CYS A 93 14.02 -16.48 10.85
C CYS A 93 13.19 -15.75 11.91
N GLY A 94 12.11 -16.39 12.37
CA GLY A 94 11.22 -15.86 13.40
C GLY A 94 10.19 -14.84 12.91
N ILE A 95 9.66 -14.09 13.88
CA ILE A 95 8.59 -13.08 13.69
C ILE A 95 9.16 -11.83 13.02
N ILE A 96 8.51 -11.36 11.96
CA ILE A 96 8.89 -10.12 11.28
C ILE A 96 8.05 -8.95 11.82
N GLY A 97 8.73 -7.94 12.35
CA GLY A 97 8.12 -6.68 12.76
C GLY A 97 7.88 -5.74 11.58
N ILE A 98 6.63 -5.30 11.41
CA ILE A 98 6.24 -4.21 10.50
C ILE A 98 6.22 -2.92 11.30
N ILE A 99 7.04 -1.96 10.89
CA ILE A 99 7.06 -0.62 11.48
C ILE A 99 6.54 0.36 10.42
N THR A 100 5.51 1.11 10.78
CA THR A 100 4.88 2.07 9.88
C THR A 100 5.38 3.48 10.13
N ILE A 101 5.45 4.29 9.06
CA ILE A 101 5.70 5.73 9.20
C ILE A 101 4.40 6.38 9.67
N PRO A 102 4.38 7.02 10.86
CA PRO A 102 3.16 7.57 11.43
C PRO A 102 2.66 8.75 10.60
N SER A 103 1.34 8.83 10.42
CA SER A 103 0.69 9.98 9.80
C SER A 103 0.46 11.11 10.80
N ARG A 104 0.43 12.36 10.32
CA ARG A 104 0.03 13.51 11.13
C ARG A 104 -1.39 13.34 11.66
N ALA A 105 -1.63 13.69 12.92
CA ALA A 105 -2.96 13.64 13.53
C ALA A 105 -4.02 14.41 12.72
N SER A 106 -3.67 15.57 12.14
CA SER A 106 -4.57 16.32 11.25
C SER A 106 -4.96 15.53 9.99
N ALA A 107 -4.02 14.78 9.42
CA ALA A 107 -4.23 13.99 8.20
C ALA A 107 -4.99 12.68 8.47
N ILE A 108 -4.88 12.15 9.69
CA ILE A 108 -5.73 11.04 10.17
C ILE A 108 -7.17 11.56 10.34
N ARG A 109 -7.35 12.71 11.01
CA ARG A 109 -8.66 13.34 11.21
C ARG A 109 -9.35 13.69 9.90
N SER A 110 -8.65 14.32 8.95
CA SER A 110 -9.23 14.70 7.66
C SER A 110 -9.72 13.49 6.85
N ARG A 111 -9.10 12.32 7.01
CA ARG A 111 -9.50 11.06 6.37
C ARG A 111 -10.45 10.22 7.22
N GLY A 112 -10.66 10.59 8.48
CA GLY A 112 -11.41 9.82 9.48
C GLY A 112 -10.75 8.50 9.91
N ARG A 113 -9.50 8.22 9.53
CA ARG A 113 -8.81 6.94 9.80
C ARG A 113 -7.29 7.02 9.62
N ASP A 114 -6.58 6.05 10.20
CA ASP A 114 -5.15 5.86 9.97
C ASP A 114 -4.91 4.84 8.85
N HIS A 115 -4.80 5.34 7.63
CA HIS A 115 -4.70 4.50 6.44
C HIS A 115 -3.48 3.57 6.40
N ILE A 116 -2.35 3.96 7.00
CA ILE A 116 -1.14 3.13 7.01
C ILE A 116 -1.29 2.03 8.05
N LYS A 117 -1.83 2.36 9.24
CA LYS A 117 -2.12 1.36 10.27
C LYS A 117 -3.13 0.33 9.77
N ASP A 118 -4.19 0.77 9.11
CA ASP A 118 -5.17 -0.12 8.46
C ASP A 118 -4.48 -1.08 7.48
N LEU A 119 -3.60 -0.56 6.62
CA LEU A 119 -2.91 -1.36 5.61
C LEU A 119 -1.95 -2.37 6.25
N ALA A 120 -1.19 -1.96 7.26
CA ALA A 120 -0.29 -2.86 7.98
C ALA A 120 -1.04 -4.00 8.68
N GLN A 121 -2.20 -3.72 9.28
CA GLN A 121 -3.05 -4.75 9.86
C GLN A 121 -3.58 -5.74 8.82
N LEU A 122 -3.94 -5.27 7.62
CA LEU A 122 -4.32 -6.16 6.51
C LEU A 122 -3.17 -7.06 6.07
N VAL A 123 -1.94 -6.53 6.02
CA VAL A 123 -0.74 -7.33 5.71
C VAL A 123 -0.52 -8.39 6.78
N VAL A 124 -0.62 -8.05 8.07
CA VAL A 124 -0.50 -9.01 9.18
C VAL A 124 -1.56 -10.11 9.06
N LYS A 125 -2.82 -9.73 8.78
CA LYS A 125 -3.90 -10.70 8.60
C LYS A 125 -3.63 -11.65 7.43
N ALA A 126 -3.23 -11.10 6.28
CA ALA A 126 -2.90 -11.91 5.10
C ALA A 126 -1.65 -12.79 5.32
N GLY A 127 -0.69 -12.36 6.13
CA GLY A 127 0.47 -13.17 6.51
C GLY A 127 0.09 -14.42 7.29
N LYS A 128 -0.88 -14.32 8.21
CA LYS A 128 -1.39 -15.48 8.96
C LYS A 128 -1.98 -16.55 8.04
N GLU A 129 -2.65 -16.15 6.96
CA GLU A 129 -3.25 -17.09 5.98
C GLU A 129 -2.20 -17.94 5.25
N ILE A 130 -0.94 -17.49 5.21
CA ILE A 130 0.17 -18.20 4.55
C ILE A 130 1.27 -18.65 5.53
N ASN A 131 0.95 -18.73 6.83
CA ASN A 131 1.90 -19.09 7.90
C ASN A 131 3.16 -18.20 7.95
N LEU A 132 3.02 -16.92 7.61
CA LEU A 132 4.07 -15.92 7.79
C LEU A 132 3.77 -15.09 9.04
N GLU A 133 4.60 -15.27 10.07
CA GLU A 133 4.45 -14.56 11.34
C GLU A 133 4.87 -13.09 11.22
N LEU A 134 3.87 -12.22 11.19
CA LEU A 134 4.03 -10.77 11.11
C LEU A 134 3.39 -10.10 12.32
N VAL A 135 4.04 -9.04 12.84
CA VAL A 135 3.49 -8.19 13.90
C VAL A 135 3.63 -6.73 13.52
N ASN A 136 2.57 -5.93 13.67
CA ASN A 136 2.66 -4.48 13.49
C ASN A 136 3.11 -3.84 14.82
N LEU A 137 4.21 -3.08 14.77
CA LEU A 137 4.82 -2.42 15.92
C LEU A 137 4.75 -0.89 15.77
N ASP A 138 4.06 -0.25 16.71
CA ASP A 138 3.90 1.21 16.75
C ASP A 138 5.11 1.86 17.47
N LEU A 139 6.30 1.77 16.85
CA LEU A 139 7.56 2.25 17.46
C LEU A 139 7.89 3.72 17.16
N LEU A 140 7.35 4.26 16.07
CA LEU A 140 7.68 5.61 15.62
C LEU A 140 6.62 6.61 16.09
N ARG A 141 7.08 7.76 16.59
CA ARG A 141 6.23 8.90 16.97
C ARG A 141 6.71 10.17 16.30
N MET A 142 5.77 10.98 15.80
CA MET A 142 6.12 12.30 15.28
C MET A 142 6.44 13.25 16.43
N THR A 143 7.68 13.75 16.49
CA THR A 143 8.14 14.67 17.54
C THR A 143 8.13 16.14 17.11
N LYS A 144 8.26 16.44 15.80
CA LYS A 144 8.26 17.81 15.27
C LYS A 144 6.91 18.20 14.66
N LYS A 145 6.59 19.50 14.69
CA LYS A 145 5.61 20.12 13.78
C LYS A 145 6.16 20.07 12.35
N VAL A 146 6.13 18.90 11.71
CA VAL A 146 6.53 18.74 10.31
C VAL A 146 5.52 19.51 9.45
N LYS A 147 5.96 20.59 8.79
CA LYS A 147 5.14 21.30 7.79
C LYS A 147 4.76 20.33 6.67
N ASP A 148 3.61 20.54 6.05
CA ASP A 148 3.19 19.66 4.96
C ASP A 148 4.19 19.78 3.80
N GLN A 149 4.69 18.64 3.33
CA GLN A 149 5.68 18.54 2.24
C GLN A 149 5.09 17.88 0.99
N SER A 150 3.76 17.70 0.96
CA SER A 150 3.02 17.14 -0.17
C SER A 150 3.26 17.91 -1.48
N MET A 151 3.47 19.24 -1.38
CA MET A 151 3.75 20.14 -2.51
C MET A 151 5.24 20.35 -2.78
N LEU A 152 6.14 19.70 -2.05
CA LEU A 152 7.58 19.90 -2.21
C LEU A 152 8.21 18.80 -3.06
N ASN A 153 9.05 19.21 -4.02
CA ASN A 153 9.92 18.30 -4.76
C ASN A 153 11.15 17.88 -3.92
N GLN A 154 11.98 16.97 -4.44
CA GLN A 154 13.13 16.43 -3.72
C GLN A 154 14.11 17.51 -3.24
N ALA A 155 14.43 18.50 -4.08
CA ALA A 155 15.34 19.59 -3.72
C ALA A 155 14.72 20.49 -2.63
N GLN A 156 13.42 20.80 -2.73
CA GLN A 156 12.69 21.60 -1.75
C GLN A 156 12.53 20.91 -0.39
N ARG A 157 12.56 19.58 -0.35
CA ARG A 157 12.58 18.81 0.90
C ARG A 157 13.93 18.84 1.62
N LEU A 158 15.03 18.97 0.87
CA LEU A 158 16.38 19.06 1.45
C LEU A 158 16.65 20.44 2.10
N LEU A 159 15.90 21.47 1.69
CA LEU A 159 16.03 22.86 2.18
C LEU A 159 15.13 23.17 3.39
N ASN A 160 14.23 22.26 3.80
CA ASN A 160 13.33 22.40 4.95
C ASN A 160 13.80 21.57 6.15
#